data_AF-A0A818PX47-F1
#
_entry.id   AF-A0A818PX47-F1
#
_cell.length_a   1.000
_cell.length_b   1.000
_cell.length_c   1.000
_cell.angle_alpha   90.00
_cell.angle_beta   90.00
_cell.angle_gamma   90.00
#
_symmetry.space_group_name_H-M   'P 1'
#
loop_
_entity.id
_entity.type
_entity.pdbx_description
1 polymer ?
#
loop_
_entity_poly.entity_id
_entity_poly.type
_entity_poly.pdbx_seq_one_letter_code
_entity_poly.pdbx_strand_id
1 'polypeptide(L)'
;MAMLNKLSHEENLPGRTTVGNRAHQAGYRYSAVGENIAAGQTSVGQVMQSWMHSTGHRSNILNGTYQHIGAAVAQSANGTRYWCVVLGRRMGC
;
A
#
# COMPACT_ATOMS: atom_id res chain seq x y z
N MET A 1 -7.61 6.78 -3.86
CA MET A 1 -8.26 5.57 -4.44
C MET A 1 -9.77 5.56 -4.23
N ALA A 2 -10.26 5.40 -2.99
CA ALA A 2 -11.70 5.25 -2.71
C ALA A 2 -12.58 6.41 -3.23
N MET A 3 -12.18 7.67 -2.99
CA MET A 3 -12.94 8.84 -3.49
C MET A 3 -13.00 8.92 -5.02
N LEU A 4 -12.00 8.36 -5.70
CA LEU A 4 -11.87 8.41 -7.17
C LEU A 4 -12.38 7.14 -7.85
N ASN A 5 -12.84 6.15 -7.08
CA ASN A 5 -13.16 4.80 -7.56
C ASN A 5 -12.04 4.19 -8.46
N LYS A 6 -10.78 4.49 -8.16
CA LYS A 6 -9.63 4.08 -8.97
C LYS A 6 -8.53 3.45 -8.10
N LEU A 7 -8.09 2.25 -8.47
CA LEU A 7 -6.94 1.57 -7.89
C LEU A 7 -5.67 2.02 -8.64
N SER A 8 -4.70 2.61 -7.94
CA SER A 8 -3.47 3.13 -8.55
C SER A 8 -2.39 3.30 -7.49
N HIS A 9 -1.16 2.92 -7.81
CA HIS A 9 0.03 3.21 -6.99
C HIS A 9 0.42 4.68 -7.03
N GLU A 10 -0.02 5.37 -8.09
CA GLU A 10 0.24 6.78 -8.32
C GLU A 10 -1.01 7.63 -8.12
N GLU A 11 -0.84 8.75 -7.44
CA GLU A 11 -1.85 9.81 -7.39
C GLU A 11 -1.40 10.92 -8.33
N ASN A 12 -2.26 11.33 -9.28
CA ASN A 12 -2.04 12.50 -10.15
C ASN A 12 -2.24 13.81 -9.37
N LEU A 13 -1.59 13.93 -8.21
CA LEU A 13 -1.61 15.07 -7.32
C LEU A 13 -0.16 15.54 -7.08
N PRO A 14 0.12 16.85 -7.12
CA PRO A 14 1.46 17.39 -6.90
C PRO A 14 2.06 16.86 -5.59
N GLY A 15 3.19 16.16 -5.69
CA GLY A 15 3.94 15.63 -4.54
C GLY A 15 3.47 14.29 -3.97
N ARG A 16 2.32 13.72 -4.37
CA ARG A 16 1.84 12.42 -3.85
C ARG A 16 1.93 11.26 -4.85
N THR A 17 2.72 11.48 -5.90
CA THR A 17 2.75 10.66 -7.11
C THR A 17 3.26 9.24 -6.87
N THR A 18 4.10 8.98 -5.87
CA THR A 18 4.62 7.64 -5.58
C THR A 18 4.52 7.30 -4.09
N VAL A 19 4.56 6.01 -3.75
CA VAL A 19 4.61 5.59 -2.33
C VAL A 19 5.80 6.20 -1.59
N GLY A 20 6.95 6.36 -2.27
CA GLY A 20 8.12 7.03 -1.70
C GLY A 20 7.87 8.48 -1.33
N ASN A 21 7.28 9.26 -2.25
CA ASN A 21 6.94 10.65 -1.96
C ASN A 21 5.93 10.74 -0.81
N ARG A 22 4.91 9.87 -0.79
CA ARG A 22 3.92 9.81 0.31
C ARG A 22 4.57 9.47 1.65
N ALA A 23 5.50 8.50 1.68
CA ALA A 23 6.24 8.14 2.89
C ALA A 23 7.12 9.29 3.39
N HIS A 24 7.84 9.95 2.49
CA HIS A 24 8.67 11.12 2.84
C HIS A 24 7.83 12.27 3.40
N GLN A 25 6.70 12.59 2.77
CA GLN A 25 5.77 13.64 3.23
C GLN A 25 5.16 13.32 4.60
N ALA A 26 4.94 12.04 4.90
CA ALA A 26 4.50 11.59 6.23
C ALA A 26 5.63 11.61 7.29
N GLY A 27 6.83 12.09 6.94
CA GLY A 27 7.99 12.15 7.84
C GLY A 27 8.76 10.83 7.95
N TYR A 28 8.41 9.82 7.15
CA TYR A 28 9.09 8.53 7.16
C TYR A 28 10.28 8.54 6.19
N ARG A 29 11.48 8.78 6.73
CA ARG A 29 12.73 8.65 5.97
C ARG A 29 13.04 7.17 5.74
N TYR A 30 13.02 6.72 4.49
CA TYR A 30 13.16 5.32 4.13
C TYR A 30 14.45 5.03 3.35
N SER A 31 14.98 3.82 3.52
CA SER A 31 16.01 3.22 2.65
C SER A 31 15.39 2.24 1.65
N ALA A 32 14.24 1.65 2.00
CA ALA A 32 13.40 0.86 1.10
C ALA A 32 11.92 1.11 1.43
N VAL A 33 11.07 1.18 0.41
CA VAL A 33 9.62 1.31 0.57
C VAL A 33 8.91 0.55 -0.55
N GLY A 34 7.82 -0.14 -0.20
CA GLY A 34 6.98 -0.89 -1.12
C GLY A 34 5.51 -0.70 -0.80
N GLU A 35 4.64 -1.07 -1.75
CA GLU A 35 3.21 -0.93 -1.59
C GLU A 35 2.46 -2.12 -2.17
N ASN A 36 1.48 -2.62 -1.44
CA ASN A 36 0.45 -3.51 -1.95
C ASN A 36 -0.90 -2.81 -1.84
N ILE A 37 -1.66 -2.81 -2.94
CA ILE A 37 -3.01 -2.26 -2.97
C ILE A 37 -3.99 -3.30 -3.49
N ALA A 38 -5.25 -3.21 -3.08
CA ALA A 38 -6.33 -4.05 -3.61
C ALA A 38 -7.67 -3.33 -3.47
N ALA A 39 -8.68 -3.78 -4.23
CA ALA A 39 -10.05 -3.32 -4.09
C ALA A 39 -11.03 -4.49 -4.21
N GLY A 40 -12.13 -4.43 -3.43
CA GLY A 40 -13.25 -5.37 -3.52
C GLY A 40 -13.24 -6.49 -2.49
N GLN A 41 -12.11 -6.83 -1.88
CA GLN A 41 -12.07 -7.83 -0.80
C GLN A 41 -12.82 -7.33 0.43
N THR A 42 -13.61 -8.21 1.04
CA THR A 42 -14.50 -7.86 2.16
C THR A 42 -13.92 -8.20 3.53
N SER A 43 -12.71 -8.75 3.59
CA SER A 43 -12.03 -9.01 4.87
C SER A 43 -10.51 -8.95 4.73
N VAL A 44 -9.82 -8.82 5.88
CA VAL A 44 -8.36 -8.90 5.95
C VAL A 44 -7.86 -10.24 5.41
N GLY A 45 -8.51 -11.35 5.77
CA GLY A 45 -8.16 -12.68 5.27
C GLY A 45 -8.21 -12.77 3.75
N GLN A 46 -9.28 -12.25 3.14
CA GLN A 46 -9.43 -12.26 1.68
C GLN A 46 -8.38 -11.42 0.97
N VAL A 47 -8.04 -10.23 1.48
CA VAL A 47 -7.02 -9.38 0.85
C VAL A 47 -5.61 -9.95 0.99
N MET A 48 -5.28 -10.49 2.17
CA MET A 48 -4.00 -11.16 2.39
C MET A 48 -3.86 -12.40 1.50
N GLN A 49 -4.92 -13.20 1.38
CA GLN A 49 -4.94 -14.34 0.47
C GLN A 49 -4.76 -13.90 -0.99
N SER A 50 -5.45 -12.83 -1.41
CA SER A 50 -5.34 -12.29 -2.77
C SER A 50 -3.91 -11.82 -3.08
N TRP A 51 -3.26 -11.11 -2.15
CA TRP A 51 -1.87 -10.70 -2.30
C TRP A 51 -0.89 -11.88 -2.30
N MET A 52 -1.10 -12.89 -1.46
CA MET A 52 -0.23 -14.07 -1.42
C MET A 52 -0.29 -14.95 -2.68
N HIS A 53 -1.37 -14.87 -3.46
CA HIS A 53 -1.53 -15.54 -4.77
C HIS A 53 -1.00 -14.70 -5.95
N SER A 54 -0.57 -13.47 -5.72
CA SER A 54 -0.02 -12.60 -6.76
C SER A 54 1.49 -12.47 -6.59
N THR A 55 2.27 -12.87 -7.60
CA THR A 55 3.74 -12.89 -7.50
C THR A 55 4.34 -11.56 -7.06
N GLY A 56 3.86 -10.43 -7.60
CA GLY A 56 4.35 -9.09 -7.25
C GLY A 56 3.98 -8.66 -5.83
N HIS A 57 2.74 -8.91 -5.40
CA HIS A 57 2.33 -8.56 -4.04
C HIS A 57 2.97 -9.48 -2.99
N ARG A 58 3.09 -10.77 -3.31
CA ARG A 58 3.75 -11.78 -2.48
C ARG A 58 5.22 -11.47 -2.29
N SER A 59 5.94 -11.04 -3.34
CA SER A 59 7.36 -10.70 -3.20
C SER A 59 7.57 -9.53 -2.24
N ASN A 60 6.68 -8.54 -2.23
CA ASN A 60 6.69 -7.47 -1.23
C ASN A 60 6.49 -8.01 0.19
N ILE A 61 5.50 -8.89 0.41
CA ILE A 61 5.20 -9.45 1.74
C ILE A 61 6.36 -10.29 2.28
N LEU A 62 7.03 -11.06 1.43
CA LEU A 62 8.11 -11.97 1.82
C LEU A 62 9.50 -11.32 1.80
N ASN A 63 9.60 -10.03 1.44
CA ASN A 63 10.87 -9.34 1.38
C ASN A 63 11.36 -8.96 2.79
N GLY A 64 12.33 -9.71 3.31
CA GLY A 64 12.96 -9.46 4.62
C GLY A 64 13.75 -8.15 4.74
N THR A 65 13.85 -7.34 3.68
CA THR A 65 14.41 -5.98 3.75
C THR A 65 13.49 -5.05 4.53
N TYR A 66 12.17 -5.21 4.37
CA TYR A 66 11.18 -4.40 5.06
C TYR A 66 11.08 -4.80 6.53
N GLN A 67 10.96 -3.82 7.42
CA GLN A 67 10.92 -4.00 8.87
C GLN A 67 9.68 -3.36 9.51
N HIS A 68 9.03 -2.45 8.79
CA HIS A 68 7.84 -1.75 9.23
C HIS A 68 6.70 -1.97 8.24
N ILE A 69 5.48 -1.97 8.78
CA ILE A 69 4.24 -2.08 8.01
C ILE A 69 3.25 -1.00 8.48
N GLY A 70 2.63 -0.33 7.53
CA GLY A 70 1.45 0.51 7.74
C GLY A 70 0.30 -0.03 6.90
N ALA A 71 -0.87 -0.20 7.48
CA ALA A 71 -2.05 -0.72 6.80
C ALA A 71 -3.22 0.24 6.95
N ALA A 72 -3.99 0.41 5.87
CA ALA A 72 -5.18 1.23 5.84
C ALA A 72 -6.27 0.60 4.96
N VAL A 73 -7.52 0.85 5.33
CA VAL A 73 -8.70 0.52 4.52
C VAL A 73 -9.60 1.74 4.43
N ALA A 74 -10.12 2.00 3.24
CA ALA A 74 -11.11 3.05 2.98
C ALA A 74 -12.24 2.50 2.11
N GLN A 75 -13.47 2.96 2.34
CA GLN A 75 -14.63 2.57 1.55
C GLN A 75 -15.01 3.71 0.60
N SER A 76 -15.29 3.39 -0.66
CA SER A 76 -15.86 4.34 -1.62
C SER A 76 -17.37 4.51 -1.42
N ALA A 77 -17.94 5.53 -2.07
CA ALA A 77 -19.39 5.81 -1.99
C ALA A 77 -20.27 4.64 -2.48
N ASN A 78 -19.77 3.79 -3.39
CA ASN A 78 -20.49 2.60 -3.86
C ASN A 78 -20.26 1.36 -2.98
N GLY A 79 -19.61 1.52 -1.82
CA GLY A 79 -19.38 0.43 -0.86
C GLY A 79 -18.12 -0.40 -1.11
N THR A 80 -17.37 -0.17 -2.18
CA THR A 80 -16.12 -0.91 -2.47
C THR A 80 -15.05 -0.57 -1.44
N ARG A 81 -14.44 -1.59 -0.83
CA ARG A 81 -13.28 -1.40 0.06
C ARG A 81 -12.00 -1.36 -0.74
N TYR A 82 -11.16 -0.38 -0.44
CA TYR A 82 -9.81 -0.20 -0.95
C TYR A 82 -8.82 -0.45 0.17
N TRP A 83 -7.89 -1.36 -0.05
CA TRP A 83 -6.86 -1.77 0.88
C TRP A 83 -5.51 -1.22 0.43
N CYS A 84 -4.73 -0.71 1.37
CA CYS A 84 -3.38 -0.25 1.15
C CYS A 84 -2.50 -0.75 2.28
N VAL A 85 -1.40 -1.40 1.91
CA VAL A 85 -0.31 -1.75 2.81
C VAL A 85 0.96 -1.10 2.28
N VAL A 86 1.61 -0.30 3.11
CA VAL A 86 2.93 0.26 2.86
C VAL A 86 3.94 -0.51 3.70
N LEU A 87 4.96 -1.04 3.05
CA LEU A 87 6.07 -1.76 3.67
C LEU A 87 7.30 -0.87 3.61
N GLY A 88 8.11 -0.85 4.66
CA GLY A 88 9.24 0.06 4.72
C GLY A 88 10.41 -0.42 5.54
N ARG A 89 11.60 0.07 5.19
CA ARG A 89 12.80 0.07 6.02
C ARG A 89 13.20 1.51 6.28
N ARG A 90 13.41 1.87 7.55
CA ARG A 90 13.80 3.24 7.90
C ARG A 90 15.25 3.48 7.46
N MET A 91 15.56 4.71 7.08
CA MET A 91 16.94 5.11 6.80
C MET A 91 17.70 5.28 8.13
N GLY A 92 18.88 4.67 8.25
CA GLY A 92 19.78 4.86 9.40
C GLY A 92 19.56 3.90 10.59
N CYS A 93 18.91 2.76 10.37
CA CYS A 93 18.84 1.63 11.31
C CYS A 93 19.58 0.40 10.80
#